data_AF-A0AB35IGF7-F1
#
_entry.id   AF-A0AB35IGF7-F1
#
_cell.length_a   1.000
_cell.length_b   1.000
_cell.length_c   1.000
_cell.angle_alpha   90.00
_cell.angle_beta   90.00
_cell.angle_gamma   90.00
#
_symmetry.space_group_name_H-M   'P 1'
#
loop_
_entity.id
_entity.type
_entity.pdbx_description
1 polymer ?
#
loop_
_entity_poly.entity_id
_entity_poly.type
_entity_poly.pdbx_seq_one_letter_code
_entity_poly.pdbx_strand_id
1 'polypeptide(L)'
;MFIFETKNIWQHAIYGYLFIKNFSPLDKLAPAILYHHLDYQKMIYIDDEIKNISQIINLCDRIDVFLQTSNDYSMLKDYLDKESGTRFVENLVTTLYWQVDQVYQFTTNPFSKWQKVTSLNISLSLE
;
A
#
# COMPACT_ATOMS: atom_id res chain seq x y z
N MET A 1 -1.65 18.36 -2.22
CA MET A 1 -1.68 16.90 -2.01
C MET A 1 -1.38 16.16 -3.31
N PHE A 2 -2.20 16.29 -4.36
CA PHE A 2 -2.04 15.52 -5.61
C PHE A 2 -0.65 15.60 -6.26
N ILE A 3 -0.03 16.78 -6.41
CA ILE A 3 1.30 16.93 -7.04
C ILE A 3 2.40 16.17 -6.29
N PHE A 4 2.31 16.13 -4.97
CA PHE A 4 3.27 15.43 -4.11
C PHE A 4 3.21 13.92 -4.39
N GLU A 5 2.01 13.36 -4.36
CA GLU A 5 1.72 11.92 -4.55
C GLU A 5 1.85 11.41 -5.99
N THR A 6 1.91 12.31 -6.99
CA THR A 6 1.90 11.91 -8.41
C THR A 6 3.11 12.37 -9.22
N LYS A 7 3.71 13.53 -8.95
CA LYS A 7 4.84 14.07 -9.75
C LYS A 7 6.17 13.97 -9.01
N ASN A 8 6.13 13.95 -7.69
CA ASN A 8 7.32 14.02 -6.82
C ASN A 8 7.42 12.80 -5.90
N ILE A 9 6.97 11.64 -6.37
CA ILE A 9 6.86 10.38 -5.61
C ILE A 9 8.14 10.03 -4.86
N TRP A 10 9.31 10.23 -5.47
CA TRP A 10 10.59 9.95 -4.82
C TRP A 10 10.97 10.98 -3.77
N GLN A 11 10.62 12.26 -3.97
CA GLN A 11 10.93 13.32 -3.01
C GLN A 11 10.15 13.11 -1.72
N HIS A 12 8.89 12.68 -1.81
CA HIS A 12 8.13 12.35 -0.60
C HIS A 12 8.61 11.09 0.07
N ALA A 13 9.02 10.06 -0.70
CA ALA A 13 9.51 8.82 -0.13
C ALA A 13 10.82 9.07 0.62
N ILE A 14 11.71 9.89 0.05
CA ILE A 14 12.95 10.33 0.69
C ILE A 14 12.66 11.15 1.95
N TYR A 15 11.74 12.12 1.89
CA TYR A 15 11.37 12.91 3.06
C TYR A 15 10.78 12.05 4.17
N GLY A 16 9.82 11.17 3.85
CA GLY A 16 9.19 10.25 4.80
C GLY A 16 10.21 9.29 5.41
N TYR A 17 11.13 8.75 4.60
CA TYR A 17 12.26 7.95 5.08
C TYR A 17 13.09 8.71 6.11
N LEU A 18 13.54 9.93 5.78
CA LEU A 18 14.36 10.73 6.70
C LEU A 18 13.60 11.08 7.97
N PHE A 19 12.30 11.37 7.85
CA PHE A 19 11.45 11.67 9.00
C PHE A 19 11.37 10.46 9.94
N ILE A 20 10.98 9.28 9.44
CA ILE A 20 10.86 8.07 10.25
C ILE A 20 12.24 7.61 10.77
N LYS A 21 13.29 7.74 9.97
CA LYS A 21 14.63 7.32 10.37
C LYS A 21 15.19 8.11 11.55
N ASN A 22 14.91 9.41 11.60
CA ASN A 22 15.54 10.32 12.57
C ASN A 22 14.60 10.75 13.71
N PHE A 23 13.28 10.68 13.51
CA PHE A 23 12.30 11.25 14.44
C PHE A 23 11.22 10.26 14.90
N SER A 24 11.43 8.96 14.69
CA SER A 24 10.53 7.90 15.13
C SER A 24 11.31 6.70 15.71
N PRO A 25 10.73 5.93 16.66
CA PRO A 25 11.31 4.66 17.11
C PRO A 25 11.26 3.56 16.04
N LEU A 26 10.69 3.82 14.86
CA LEU A 26 10.57 2.87 13.75
C LEU A 26 11.73 2.99 12.74
N ASP A 27 12.90 3.41 13.19
CA ASP A 27 14.05 3.74 12.34
C ASP A 27 14.55 2.54 11.50
N LYS A 28 14.34 1.32 11.99
CA LYS A 28 14.63 0.07 11.25
C LYS A 28 13.65 -0.19 10.10
N LEU A 29 12.41 0.28 10.23
CA LEU A 29 11.36 0.14 9.21
C LEU A 29 11.33 1.32 8.24
N ALA A 30 12.10 2.39 8.51
CA ALA A 30 12.21 3.54 7.62
C ALA A 30 12.48 3.17 6.15
N PRO A 31 13.33 2.17 5.81
CA PRO A 31 13.53 1.75 4.42
C PRO A 31 12.24 1.34 3.71
N ALA A 32 11.22 0.85 4.43
CA ALA A 32 9.94 0.51 3.81
C ALA A 32 9.23 1.76 3.25
N ILE A 33 9.39 2.90 3.93
CA ILE A 33 8.92 4.20 3.45
C ILE A 33 9.75 4.68 2.25
N LEU A 34 11.04 4.37 2.20
CA LEU A 34 11.86 4.74 1.04
C LEU A 34 11.45 3.98 -0.23
N TYR A 35 11.13 2.69 -0.08
CA TYR A 35 10.94 1.79 -1.21
C TYR A 35 9.48 1.54 -1.61
N HIS A 36 8.48 2.13 -0.93
CA HIS A 36 7.06 1.89 -1.24
C HIS A 36 6.60 2.35 -2.65
N HIS A 37 7.44 2.98 -3.46
CA HIS A 37 7.14 3.24 -4.88
C HIS A 37 7.91 2.38 -5.86
N LEU A 38 8.82 1.55 -5.35
CA LEU A 38 9.55 0.62 -6.19
C LEU A 38 8.62 -0.52 -6.61
N ASP A 39 8.65 -0.87 -7.90
CA ASP A 39 7.89 -2.01 -8.40
C ASP A 39 8.39 -3.29 -7.74
N TYR A 40 7.48 -4.21 -7.42
CA TYR A 40 7.80 -5.49 -6.77
C TYR A 40 8.95 -6.23 -7.47
N GLN A 41 8.94 -6.27 -8.80
CA GLN A 41 9.97 -6.95 -9.60
C GLN A 41 11.39 -6.38 -9.43
N LYS A 42 11.51 -5.13 -8.96
CA LYS A 42 12.81 -4.45 -8.75
C LYS A 42 13.33 -4.62 -7.33
N MET A 43 12.60 -5.27 -6.43
CA MET A 43 12.96 -5.44 -5.01
C MET A 43 13.88 -6.64 -4.73
N ILE A 44 14.64 -7.11 -5.73
CA ILE A 44 15.41 -8.37 -5.68
C ILE A 44 16.40 -8.42 -4.50
N TYR A 45 16.98 -7.29 -4.13
CA TYR A 45 18.00 -7.19 -3.07
C TYR A 45 17.50 -6.52 -1.78
N ILE A 46 16.19 -6.31 -1.67
CA ILE A 46 15.58 -5.74 -0.48
C ILE A 46 15.19 -6.89 0.46
N ASP A 47 15.53 -6.71 1.73
CA ASP A 47 15.12 -7.59 2.84
C ASP A 47 13.61 -7.87 2.80
N ASP A 48 13.20 -9.10 3.08
CA ASP A 48 11.83 -9.54 2.87
C ASP A 48 10.83 -8.83 3.81
N GLU A 49 11.22 -8.49 5.04
CA GLU A 49 10.37 -7.72 5.95
C GLU A 49 10.12 -6.32 5.37
N ILE A 50 11.18 -5.64 4.94
CA ILE A 50 11.10 -4.31 4.32
C ILE A 50 10.30 -4.35 3.02
N LYS A 51 10.52 -5.37 2.19
CA LYS A 51 9.82 -5.59 0.93
C LYS A 51 8.32 -5.72 1.16
N ASN A 52 7.91 -6.58 2.10
CA ASN A 52 6.50 -6.82 2.40
C ASN A 52 5.80 -5.55 2.89
N ILE A 53 6.41 -4.83 3.83
CA ILE A 53 5.84 -3.57 4.34
C ILE A 53 5.77 -2.51 3.24
N SER A 54 6.82 -2.39 2.41
CA SER A 54 6.83 -1.46 1.27
C SER A 54 5.69 -1.74 0.30
N GLN A 55 5.42 -3.01 0.00
CA GLN A 55 4.38 -3.43 -0.92
C GLN A 55 2.97 -3.15 -0.36
N ILE A 56 2.75 -3.37 0.94
CA ILE A 56 1.50 -3.00 1.61
C ILE A 56 1.24 -1.50 1.47
N ILE A 57 2.25 -0.67 1.77
CA ILE A 57 2.14 0.78 1.69
C ILE A 57 1.88 1.23 0.25
N ASN A 58 2.59 0.68 -0.73
CA ASN A 58 2.39 0.97 -2.16
C ASN A 58 0.95 0.70 -2.60
N LEU A 59 0.41 -0.47 -2.20
CA LEU A 59 -0.94 -0.88 -2.56
C LEU A 59 -1.98 0.10 -1.98
N CYS A 60 -1.88 0.42 -0.70
CA CYS A 60 -2.78 1.37 -0.05
C CYS A 60 -2.71 2.76 -0.72
N ASP A 61 -1.50 3.29 -0.89
CA ASP A 61 -1.28 4.58 -1.54
C ASP A 61 -1.88 4.63 -2.96
N ARG A 62 -1.71 3.58 -3.76
CA ARG A 62 -2.27 3.54 -5.12
C ARG A 62 -3.77 3.36 -5.16
N ILE A 63 -4.36 2.59 -4.25
CA ILE A 63 -5.82 2.51 -4.10
C ILE A 63 -6.36 3.91 -3.77
N ASP A 64 -5.76 4.61 -2.81
CA ASP A 64 -6.20 5.95 -2.41
C ASP A 64 -6.10 6.96 -3.57
N VAL A 65 -4.98 6.97 -4.31
CA VAL A 65 -4.81 7.85 -5.48
C VAL A 65 -5.80 7.49 -6.59
N PHE A 66 -6.03 6.20 -6.86
CA PHE A 66 -6.98 5.75 -7.87
C PHE A 66 -8.39 6.25 -7.54
N LEU A 67 -8.86 5.99 -6.33
CA LEU A 67 -10.20 6.37 -5.88
C LEU A 67 -10.42 7.89 -5.88
N GLN A 68 -9.39 8.67 -5.50
CA GLN A 68 -9.44 10.13 -5.59
C GLN A 68 -9.50 10.66 -7.03
N THR A 69 -9.03 9.89 -8.02
CA THR A 69 -8.93 10.34 -9.41
C THR A 69 -10.09 9.86 -10.28
N SER A 70 -10.47 8.58 -10.19
CA SER A 70 -11.50 7.99 -11.05
C SER A 70 -12.91 8.11 -10.47
N ASN A 71 -13.02 8.20 -9.14
CA ASN A 71 -14.29 8.12 -8.38
C ASN A 71 -15.15 6.88 -8.74
N ASP A 72 -14.56 5.87 -9.40
CA ASP A 72 -15.22 4.67 -9.90
C ASP A 72 -14.57 3.43 -9.31
N TYR A 73 -15.22 2.89 -8.28
CA TYR A 73 -14.79 1.69 -7.58
C TYR A 73 -14.86 0.43 -8.45
N SER A 74 -15.69 0.41 -9.50
CA SER A 74 -15.84 -0.77 -10.35
C SER A 74 -14.57 -1.04 -11.16
N MET A 75 -13.85 0.01 -11.54
CA MET A 75 -12.59 -0.07 -12.30
C MET A 75 -11.37 -0.38 -11.43
N LEU A 76 -11.49 -0.29 -10.10
CA LEU A 76 -10.36 -0.54 -9.19
C LEU A 76 -9.87 -2.00 -9.31
N LYS A 77 -10.80 -2.94 -9.53
CA LYS A 77 -10.45 -4.34 -9.73
C LYS A 77 -9.57 -4.55 -10.95
N ASP A 78 -9.99 -4.03 -12.10
CA ASP A 78 -9.25 -4.19 -13.36
C ASP A 78 -7.87 -3.53 -13.28
N TYR A 79 -7.77 -2.40 -12.58
CA TYR A 79 -6.49 -1.75 -12.28
C TYR A 79 -5.56 -2.65 -11.46
N LEU A 80 -6.04 -3.19 -10.33
CA LEU A 80 -5.23 -4.02 -9.44
C LEU A 80 -4.83 -5.34 -10.09
N ASP A 81 -5.73 -5.98 -10.84
CA ASP A 81 -5.44 -7.22 -11.56
C ASP A 81 -4.35 -7.00 -12.62
N LYS A 82 -4.40 -5.86 -13.33
CA LYS A 82 -3.40 -5.50 -14.35
C LYS A 82 -2.00 -5.27 -13.76
N GLU A 83 -1.92 -4.67 -12.58
CA GLU A 83 -0.66 -4.29 -11.92
C GLU A 83 -0.12 -5.40 -10.99
N SER A 84 -0.88 -6.48 -10.80
CA SER A 84 -0.50 -7.66 -10.03
C SER A 84 0.67 -8.41 -10.67
N GLY A 85 1.60 -8.93 -9.85
CA GLY A 85 2.81 -9.64 -10.29
C GLY A 85 3.89 -8.74 -10.93
N THR A 86 3.60 -7.46 -11.14
CA THR A 86 4.53 -6.48 -11.72
C THR A 86 4.85 -5.39 -10.71
N ARG A 87 3.90 -4.48 -10.49
CA ARG A 87 4.01 -3.39 -9.53
C ARG A 87 3.77 -3.89 -8.11
N PHE A 88 2.78 -4.76 -7.94
CA PHE A 88 2.41 -5.35 -6.66
C PHE A 88 2.74 -6.83 -6.62
N VAL A 89 3.02 -7.35 -5.42
CA VAL A 89 3.10 -8.80 -5.22
C VAL A 89 1.69 -9.42 -5.31
N GLU A 90 1.59 -10.54 -6.01
CA GLU A 90 0.31 -11.17 -6.39
C GLU A 90 -0.53 -11.63 -5.19
N ASN A 91 0.12 -12.21 -4.18
CA ASN A 91 -0.55 -12.66 -2.97
C ASN A 91 -1.11 -11.48 -2.14
N LEU A 92 -0.50 -10.30 -2.21
CA LEU A 92 -0.95 -9.13 -1.46
C LEU A 92 -2.24 -8.55 -2.02
N VAL A 93 -2.34 -8.40 -3.35
CA VAL A 93 -3.58 -7.98 -4.00
C VAL A 93 -4.69 -8.98 -3.65
N THR A 94 -4.35 -10.27 -3.67
CA THR A 94 -5.33 -11.33 -3.42
C THR A 94 -5.81 -11.38 -1.97
N THR A 95 -4.89 -11.31 -1.02
CA THR A 95 -5.19 -11.45 0.41
C THR A 95 -5.74 -10.15 0.98
N LEU A 96 -5.05 -9.03 0.77
CA LEU A 96 -5.33 -7.78 1.50
C LEU A 96 -6.46 -6.97 0.88
N TYR A 97 -6.67 -7.04 -0.43
CA TYR A 97 -7.81 -6.37 -1.06
C TYR A 97 -9.02 -7.31 -1.13
N TRP A 98 -8.91 -8.51 -1.72
CA TRP A 98 -10.12 -9.32 -1.92
C TRP A 98 -10.70 -9.87 -0.62
N GLN A 99 -9.89 -10.41 0.29
CA GLN A 99 -10.45 -11.00 1.52
C GLN A 99 -11.02 -9.92 2.43
N VAL A 100 -10.36 -8.76 2.50
CA VAL A 100 -10.85 -7.67 3.33
C VAL A 100 -12.13 -7.08 2.69
N ASP A 101 -12.27 -7.03 1.35
CA ASP A 101 -13.49 -6.46 0.73
C ASP A 101 -14.71 -7.35 0.95
N GLN A 102 -14.51 -8.66 0.84
CA GLN A 102 -15.56 -9.64 1.11
C GLN A 102 -16.10 -9.50 2.54
N VAL A 103 -15.24 -9.18 3.50
CA VAL A 103 -15.63 -9.05 4.91
C VAL A 103 -16.20 -7.66 5.23
N TYR A 104 -15.63 -6.61 4.64
CA TYR A 104 -15.88 -5.23 5.07
C TYR A 104 -16.66 -4.37 4.08
N GLN A 105 -16.88 -4.85 2.84
CA GLN A 105 -17.68 -4.19 1.81
C GLN A 105 -17.21 -2.74 1.54
N PHE A 106 -15.90 -2.50 1.53
CA PHE A 106 -15.36 -1.15 1.38
C PHE A 106 -15.56 -0.59 -0.03
N THR A 107 -15.73 -1.45 -1.03
CA THR A 107 -16.09 -1.04 -2.40
C THR A 107 -17.54 -0.55 -2.53
N THR A 108 -18.43 -0.98 -1.64
CA THR A 108 -19.87 -0.66 -1.72
C THR A 108 -20.35 0.32 -0.64
N ASN A 109 -19.55 0.58 0.40
CA ASN A 109 -19.86 1.59 1.43
C ASN A 109 -18.62 2.40 1.89
N PRO A 110 -18.24 3.45 1.15
CA PRO A 110 -17.03 4.23 1.41
C PRO A 110 -17.08 5.11 2.67
N PHE A 111 -18.26 5.26 3.31
CA PHE A 111 -18.45 6.08 4.52
C PHE A 111 -18.12 5.38 5.83
N SER A 112 -17.85 4.07 5.83
CA SER A 112 -17.48 3.32 7.04
C SER A 112 -16.00 3.47 7.47
N LYS A 113 -15.31 4.46 6.88
CA LYS A 113 -13.86 4.62 6.70
C LYS A 113 -12.94 4.41 7.92
N TRP A 114 -13.44 4.37 9.16
CA TRP A 114 -12.60 4.23 10.35
C TRP A 114 -13.20 3.42 11.52
N GLN A 115 -14.45 2.94 11.44
CA GLN A 115 -15.10 2.27 12.59
C GLN A 115 -14.84 0.75 12.69
N LYS A 116 -14.46 0.08 11.59
CA LYS A 116 -14.29 -1.38 11.58
C LYS A 116 -12.83 -1.87 11.58
N VAL A 117 -11.87 -1.01 11.27
CA VAL A 117 -10.44 -1.41 11.17
C VAL A 117 -9.78 -1.47 12.55
N THR A 118 -10.28 -0.72 13.54
CA THR A 118 -9.74 -0.71 14.91
C THR A 118 -10.02 -1.99 15.72
N SER A 119 -10.76 -2.97 15.18
CA SER A 119 -11.10 -4.22 15.86
C SER A 119 -10.31 -5.45 15.40
N LEU A 120 -9.24 -5.27 14.61
CA LEU A 120 -8.56 -6.37 13.93
C LEU A 120 -7.19 -6.70 14.54
N ASN A 121 -7.09 -7.87 15.18
CA ASN A 121 -5.84 -8.63 15.36
C ASN A 121 -5.56 -9.35 14.03
N ILE A 122 -4.83 -8.73 13.11
CA ILE A 122 -4.35 -9.41 11.90
C ILE A 122 -3.04 -10.11 12.26
N SER A 123 -3.11 -11.41 12.50
CA SER A 123 -1.93 -12.28 12.45
C SER A 123 -1.57 -12.49 10.97
N LEU A 124 -0.65 -11.69 10.45
CA LEU A 124 0.02 -11.97 9.17
C LEU A 124 0.97 -13.16 9.38
N SER A 125 0.45 -14.38 9.22
CA SER A 125 1.29 -15.56 9.03
C SER A 125 1.75 -15.58 7.58
N LEU A 126 2.94 -15.05 7.33
CA LEU A 126 3.69 -15.26 6.11
C LEU A 126 4.43 -16.60 6.25
N GLU A 127 3.77 -17.67 5.81
CA GLU A 127 4.44 -18.94 5.45
C GLU A 127 4.83 -18.92 3.97
#